data_AF-A0A3N1HH93-F1
#
_entry.id   AF-A0A3N1HH93-F1
#
_cell.length_a   1.000
_cell.length_b   1.000
_cell.length_c   1.000
_cell.angle_alpha   90.00
_cell.angle_beta   90.00
_cell.angle_gamma   90.00
#
_symmetry.space_group_name_H-M   'P 1'
#
loop_
_entity.id
_entity.type
_entity.pdbx_description
1 polymer ?
#
loop_
_entity_poly.entity_id
_entity_poly.type
_entity_poly.pdbx_seq_one_letter_code
_entity_poly.pdbx_strand_id
1 'polypeptide(L)'
;MSGKSNYPEQFRKDAVELVRSSDRPLRQVARELGVNHETLRNWVHAADRAQTAPPVGGVSADERQELRDLRKRVAELELEKEILRKAAAYFAKEMGR
;
A
#
# COMPACT_ATOMS: atom_id res chain seq x y z
N MET A 1 27.55 5.62 7.00
CA MET A 1 27.31 6.24 8.32
C MET A 1 26.10 7.14 8.20
N SER A 2 24.95 6.77 8.77
CA SER A 2 23.74 7.61 8.70
C SER A 2 23.82 8.68 9.79
N GLY A 3 24.22 9.89 9.41
CA GLY A 3 24.21 11.04 10.31
C GLY A 3 22.79 11.30 10.79
N LYS A 4 22.58 11.38 12.10
CA LYS A 4 21.30 11.73 12.72
C LYS A 4 20.82 13.06 12.12
N SER A 5 19.82 13.00 11.25
CA SER A 5 19.18 14.21 10.74
C SER A 5 18.55 14.96 11.91
N ASN A 6 18.85 16.26 12.00
CA ASN A 6 18.35 17.15 13.05
C ASN A 6 16.83 17.37 13.03
N TYR A 7 16.14 16.89 11.98
CA TYR A 7 14.70 17.01 11.83
C TYR A 7 13.94 15.91 12.58
N PRO A 8 12.99 16.26 13.47
CA PRO A 8 12.10 15.31 14.13
C PRO A 8 11.38 14.40 13.13
N GLU A 9 11.09 13.16 13.52
CA GLU A 9 10.42 12.19 12.64
C GLU A 9 9.06 12.70 12.17
N GLN A 10 8.27 13.27 13.07
CA GLN A 10 6.95 13.83 12.75
C GLN A 10 7.05 14.92 11.69
N PHE A 11 7.99 15.86 11.84
CA PHE A 11 8.23 16.93 10.87
C PHE A 11 8.54 16.37 9.47
N ARG A 12 9.31 15.28 9.38
CA ARG A 12 9.61 14.64 8.09
C ARG A 12 8.36 14.00 7.47
N LYS A 13 7.52 13.34 8.27
CA LYS A 13 6.27 12.74 7.81
C LYS A 13 5.32 13.81 7.28
N ASP A 14 5.10 14.86 8.05
CA ASP A 14 4.24 15.99 7.69
C ASP A 14 4.76 16.69 6.42
N ALA A 15 6.08 16.86 6.29
CA ALA A 15 6.68 17.44 5.09
C ALA A 15 6.48 16.57 3.84
N VAL A 16 6.60 15.24 3.97
CA VAL A 16 6.34 14.30 2.85
C VAL A 16 4.85 14.30 2.49
N GLU A 17 3.97 14.32 3.48
CA GLU A 17 2.52 14.40 3.26
C GLU A 17 2.12 15.71 2.58
N LEU A 18 2.71 16.84 2.98
CA LEU A 18 2.48 18.13 2.36
C LEU A 18 2.90 18.14 0.88
N VAL A 19 4.03 17.51 0.54
CA VAL A 19 4.46 17.38 -0.86
C VAL A 19 3.50 16.51 -1.68
N ARG A 20 2.93 15.45 -1.09
CA ARG A 20 2.02 14.52 -1.78
C ARG A 20 0.60 15.04 -1.93
N SER A 21 0.12 15.77 -0.93
CA SER A 21 -1.24 16.34 -0.89
C SER A 21 -1.33 17.68 -1.61
N SER A 22 -0.22 18.38 -1.80
CA SER A 22 -0.20 19.62 -2.56
C SER A 22 0.27 19.39 -3.99
N ASP A 23 -0.38 20.04 -4.95
CA ASP A 23 0.00 20.01 -6.37
C ASP A 23 1.19 20.96 -6.66
N ARG A 24 2.02 21.22 -5.64
CA ARG A 24 3.07 22.24 -5.67
C ARG A 24 4.43 21.61 -5.95
N PRO A 25 5.36 22.32 -6.61
CA PRO A 25 6.70 21.81 -6.85
C PRO A 25 7.45 21.56 -5.53
N LEU A 26 8.13 20.41 -5.43
CA LEU A 26 8.94 20.04 -4.25
C LEU A 26 9.91 21.14 -3.80
N ARG A 27 10.53 21.85 -4.76
CA ARG A 27 11.45 22.97 -4.48
C ARG A 27 10.76 24.13 -3.77
N GLN A 28 9.50 24.42 -4.09
CA GLN A 28 8.72 25.45 -3.43
C GLN A 28 8.41 25.04 -1.99
N VAL A 29 7.91 23.81 -1.79
CA VAL A 29 7.61 23.28 -0.46
C VAL A 29 8.86 23.24 0.42
N ALA A 30 10.00 22.83 -0.13
CA ALA A 30 11.29 22.85 0.57
C ALA A 30 11.69 24.26 1.05
N ARG A 31 11.51 25.28 0.20
CA ARG A 31 11.80 26.67 0.54
C ARG A 31 10.90 27.19 1.66
N GLU A 32 9.60 26.89 1.60
CA GLU A 32 8.63 27.30 2.63
C GLU A 32 8.93 26.64 3.99
N LEU A 33 9.35 25.36 3.98
CA LEU A 33 9.71 24.63 5.19
C LEU A 33 11.12 24.94 5.71
N GLY A 34 11.93 25.74 4.98
CA GLY A 34 13.33 26.00 5.34
C GLY A 34 14.23 24.76 5.27
N VAL A 35 13.86 23.77 4.45
CA VAL A 35 14.60 22.51 4.28
C VAL A 35 15.30 22.51 2.92
N ASN A 36 16.49 21.92 2.83
CA ASN A 36 17.13 21.71 1.54
C ASN A 36 16.27 20.79 0.66
N HIS A 37 16.00 21.20 -0.58
CA HIS A 37 15.20 20.43 -1.54
C HIS A 37 15.72 19.00 -1.77
N GLU A 38 17.03 18.78 -1.78
CA GLU A 38 17.63 17.44 -1.87
C GLU A 38 17.27 16.57 -0.67
N THR A 39 17.25 17.15 0.52
CA THR A 39 16.86 16.46 1.76
C THR A 39 15.39 16.07 1.73
N LEU A 40 14.50 16.99 1.34
CA LEU A 40 13.07 16.72 1.20
C LEU A 40 12.81 15.65 0.12
N ARG A 41 13.51 15.74 -1.01
CA ARG A 41 13.49 14.72 -2.08
C ARG A 41 13.87 13.35 -1.53
N ASN A 42 14.94 13.25 -0.75
CA ASN A 42 15.36 11.99 -0.16
C ASN A 42 14.33 11.39 0.80
N TRP A 43 13.58 12.22 1.54
CA TRP A 43 12.49 11.75 2.41
C TRP A 43 11.31 11.22 1.62
N VAL A 44 10.90 11.92 0.55
CA VAL A 44 9.83 11.45 -0.34
C VAL A 44 10.21 10.11 -0.97
N HIS A 45 11.41 10.00 -1.55
CA HIS A 45 11.89 8.74 -2.12
C HIS A 45 12.00 7.62 -1.08
N ALA A 46 12.41 7.92 0.16
CA ALA A 46 12.45 6.94 1.23
C ALA A 46 11.04 6.47 1.63
N ALA A 47 10.06 7.37 1.65
CA ALA A 47 8.66 7.04 1.92
C ALA A 47 8.02 6.24 0.77
N ASP A 48 8.34 6.54 -0.48
CA ASP A 48 7.89 5.78 -1.65
C ASP A 48 8.48 4.37 -1.65
N ARG A 49 9.77 4.26 -1.31
CA ARG A 49 10.41 2.96 -1.10
C ARG A 49 9.83 2.21 0.11
N ALA A 50 9.44 2.88 1.19
CA ALA A 50 8.80 2.21 2.32
C ALA A 50 7.39 1.69 2.00
N GLN A 51 6.70 2.30 1.02
CA GLN A 51 5.40 1.82 0.52
C GLN A 51 5.52 0.66 -0.48
N THR A 52 6.63 0.62 -1.23
CA THR A 52 6.86 -0.38 -2.29
C THR A 52 7.81 -1.51 -1.88
N ALA A 53 8.66 -1.28 -0.88
CA ALA A 53 9.49 -2.31 -0.29
C ALA A 53 8.65 -3.13 0.71
N PRO A 54 8.82 -4.46 0.74
CA PRO A 54 8.35 -5.23 1.88
C PRO A 54 9.02 -4.66 3.15
N PRO A 55 8.32 -4.63 4.30
CA PRO A 55 8.88 -4.10 5.53
C PRO A 55 10.23 -4.76 5.83
N VAL A 56 11.16 -4.01 6.42
CA VAL A 56 12.46 -4.54 6.84
C VAL A 56 12.20 -5.68 7.83
N GLY A 57 12.46 -6.91 7.38
CA GLY A 57 11.82 -8.13 7.89
C GLY A 57 10.88 -8.73 6.85
N GLY A 58 11.35 -8.87 5.61
CA GLY A 58 10.51 -9.26 4.48
C GLY A 58 9.78 -10.57 4.73
N VAL A 59 8.53 -10.64 4.25
CA VAL A 59 7.65 -11.81 4.29
C VAL A 59 8.47 -13.07 4.01
N SER A 60 8.64 -13.88 5.06
CA SER A 60 9.39 -15.12 5.04
C SER A 60 8.89 -16.01 3.90
N ALA A 61 9.71 -16.98 3.46
CA ALA A 61 9.27 -17.91 2.42
C ALA A 61 7.95 -18.61 2.79
N ASP A 62 7.74 -18.83 4.09
CA ASP A 62 6.56 -19.45 4.68
C ASP A 62 5.33 -18.55 4.58
N GLU A 63 5.43 -17.28 4.98
CA GLU A 63 4.31 -16.33 4.84
C GLU A 63 3.96 -16.07 3.36
N ARG A 64 4.94 -16.15 2.44
CA ARG A 64 4.69 -16.10 0.99
C ARG A 64 3.97 -17.34 0.48
N GLN A 65 4.25 -18.50 1.07
CA GLN A 65 3.56 -19.75 0.76
C GLN A 65 2.12 -19.70 1.28
N GLU A 66 1.93 -19.26 2.52
CA GLU A 66 0.62 -19.06 3.13
C GLU A 66 -0.25 -18.08 2.31
N LEU A 67 0.32 -16.98 1.83
CA LEU A 67 -0.39 -16.05 0.94
C LEU A 67 -0.82 -16.70 -0.39
N ARG A 68 -0.01 -17.60 -0.96
CA ARG A 68 -0.39 -18.34 -2.18
C ARG A 68 -1.54 -19.29 -1.89
N ASP A 69 -1.44 -20.03 -0.79
CA ASP A 69 -2.44 -21.01 -0.39
C ASP A 69 -3.77 -20.34 -0.04
N LEU A 70 -3.74 -19.21 0.68
CA LEU A 70 -4.92 -18.41 0.97
C LEU A 70 -5.56 -17.86 -0.30
N ARG A 71 -4.77 -17.31 -1.25
CA ARG A 71 -5.30 -16.83 -2.53
C ARG A 71 -5.96 -17.94 -3.34
N LYS A 72 -5.35 -19.12 -3.37
CA LYS A 72 -5.95 -20.30 -4.02
C LYS A 72 -7.27 -20.68 -3.36
N ARG A 73 -7.32 -20.69 -2.02
CA ARG A 73 -8.53 -21.02 -1.28
C ARG A 73 -9.65 -20.01 -1.50
N VAL A 74 -9.34 -18.72 -1.57
CA VAL A 74 -10.33 -17.68 -1.90
C VAL A 74 -10.90 -17.91 -3.30
N ALA A 75 -10.06 -18.18 -4.30
CA ALA A 75 -10.52 -18.44 -5.66
C ALA A 75 -11.43 -19.67 -5.75
N GLU A 76 -11.11 -20.76 -5.03
CA GLU A 76 -11.97 -21.95 -4.94
C GLU A 76 -13.33 -21.62 -4.31
N LEU A 77 -13.34 -20.89 -3.18
CA LEU A 77 -14.56 -20.52 -2.47
C LEU A 77 -15.44 -19.57 -3.29
N GLU A 78 -14.84 -18.65 -4.05
CA GLU A 78 -15.57 -17.78 -4.97
C GLU A 78 -16.24 -18.58 -6.10
N LEU A 79 -15.54 -19.57 -6.66
CA LEU A 79 -16.10 -20.46 -7.67
C LEU A 79 -17.27 -21.29 -7.12
N GLU A 80 -17.11 -21.89 -5.93
CA GLU A 80 -18.17 -22.64 -5.25
C GLU A 80 -19.40 -21.75 -5.01
N LYS A 81 -19.19 -20.52 -4.52
CA LYS A 81 -20.27 -19.54 -4.34
C LYS A 81 -21.00 -19.22 -5.64
N GLU A 82 -20.28 -19.03 -6.74
CA GLU A 82 -20.88 -18.76 -8.05
C GLU A 82 -21.70 -19.94 -8.56
N ILE A 83 -21.21 -21.17 -8.38
CA ILE A 83 -21.97 -22.38 -8.75
C ILE A 83 -23.26 -22.47 -7.94
N LEU A 84 -23.19 -22.28 -6.61
CA LEU A 84 -24.36 -22.32 -5.73
C LEU A 84 -25.38 -21.23 -6.08
N ARG A 85 -24.92 -20.01 -6.38
CA ARG A 85 -25.79 -18.92 -6.84
C ARG A 85 -26.51 -19.27 -8.14
N LYS A 86 -25.79 -19.81 -9.12
CA LYS A 86 -26.38 -20.23 -10.41
C LYS A 86 -27.39 -21.35 -10.22
N ALA A 87 -27.09 -22.34 -9.37
CA ALA A 87 -28.01 -23.41 -9.04
C ALA A 87 -29.27 -22.87 -8.36
N ALA A 88 -29.13 -22.00 -7.35
CA ALA A 88 -30.25 -21.37 -6.66
C ALA A 88 -31.13 -20.55 -7.63
N ALA A 89 -30.51 -19.78 -8.53
CA ALA A 89 -31.23 -19.01 -9.54
C ALA A 89 -31.98 -19.92 -10.54
N TYR A 90 -31.36 -21.02 -10.96
CA TYR A 90 -32.01 -22.02 -11.81
C TYR A 90 -33.23 -22.64 -11.12
N PHE A 91 -33.07 -23.11 -9.87
CA PHE A 91 -34.18 -23.70 -9.12
C PHE A 91 -35.30 -22.70 -8.83
N ALA A 92 -34.97 -21.46 -8.47
CA ALA A 92 -35.98 -20.40 -8.28
C ALA A 92 -36.79 -20.14 -9.56
N LYS A 93 -36.16 -20.23 -10.74
CA LYS A 93 -36.83 -20.07 -12.04
C LYS A 93 -37.71 -21.27 -12.40
N GLU A 94 -37.26 -22.50 -12.13
CA GLU A 94 -38.03 -23.72 -12.42
C GLU A 94 -39.19 -23.93 -11.43
N MET A 95 -39.02 -23.60 -10.15
CA MET A 95 -40.04 -23.74 -9.10
C MET A 95 -41.09 -22.62 -9.10
N GLY A 96 -40.80 -21.48 -9.74
CA GLY A 96 -41.72 -20.34 -9.88
C GLY A 96 -42.62 -20.41 -11.12
N ARG A 97 -42.69 -21.55 -11.78
CA ARG A 97 -43.47 -21.80 -12.99
C ARG A 97 -44.73 -22.61 -12.72
#